data_AF-S4PR75-F1
#
_entry.id   AF-S4PR75-F1
#
_cell.length_a   1.000
_cell.length_b   1.000
_cell.length_c   1.000
_cell.angle_alpha   90.00
_cell.angle_beta   90.00
_cell.angle_gamma   90.00
#
_symmetry.space_group_name_H-M   'P 1'
#
loop_
_entity.id
_entity.type
_entity.pdbx_description
1 polymer ?
#
loop_
_entity_poly.entity_id
_entity_poly.type
_entity_poly.pdbx_seq_one_letter_code
_entity_poly.pdbx_strand_id
1 'polypeptide(L)' 'AVLCRRLATKYHYAHSGFPDLTLWNVLTKQIVFVEVKTDSDKPSVKQKQWMHYLKDNKINVEFCYIGVHTKRTQSRNC' A
#
# COMPACT_ATOMS: atom_id res chain seq x y z
N ALA A 1 -4.26 15.80 -3.75
CA ALA A 1 -3.76 16.06 -5.13
C ALA A 1 -2.61 15.14 -5.59
N VAL A 2 -1.79 14.61 -4.68
CA VAL A 2 -0.59 13.80 -4.98
C VAL A 2 -0.86 12.63 -5.94
N LEU A 3 -1.84 11.77 -5.64
CA LEU A 3 -2.18 10.61 -6.48
C LEU A 3 -2.58 11.03 -7.90
N CYS A 4 -3.53 11.95 -8.02
CA CYS A 4 -4.00 12.44 -9.32
C CYS A 4 -2.85 13.03 -10.14
N ARG A 5 -1.93 13.78 -9.53
CA ARG A 5 -0.76 14.34 -10.21
C ARG A 5 0.15 13.25 -10.74
N ARG A 6 0.46 12.21 -9.95
CA ARG A 6 1.30 11.08 -10.40
C ARG A 6 0.63 10.31 -11.53
N LEU A 7 -0.67 10.03 -11.41
CA LEU A 7 -1.43 9.35 -12.46
C LEU A 7 -1.50 10.18 -13.74
N ALA A 8 -1.76 11.49 -13.65
CA ALA A 8 -1.82 12.37 -14.82
C ALA A 8 -0.47 12.53 -15.53
N THR A 9 0.65 12.58 -14.78
CA THR A 9 1.97 12.88 -15.36
C THR A 9 2.80 11.63 -15.68
N LYS A 10 2.52 10.50 -15.03
CA LYS A 10 3.30 9.25 -15.14
C LYS A 10 2.40 8.03 -15.33
N TYR A 11 1.26 8.18 -16.00
CA TYR A 11 0.24 7.13 -16.17
C TYR A 11 0.83 5.79 -16.61
N HIS A 12 1.67 5.79 -17.66
CA HIS A 12 2.28 4.57 -18.19
C HIS A 12 3.05 3.76 -17.12
N TYR A 13 3.68 4.43 -16.17
CA TYR A 13 4.43 3.81 -15.08
C TYR A 13 3.60 3.57 -13.82
N ALA A 14 2.54 4.35 -13.60
CA ALA A 14 1.80 4.38 -12.34
C ALA A 14 0.40 3.73 -12.39
N HIS A 15 -0.11 3.36 -13.57
CA HIS A 15 -1.47 2.81 -13.72
C HIS A 15 -1.68 1.43 -13.07
N SER A 16 -0.61 0.75 -12.62
CA SER A 16 -0.66 -0.59 -12.03
C SER A 16 0.18 -0.68 -10.76
N GLY A 17 -0.15 -1.63 -9.88
CA GLY A 17 0.59 -1.85 -8.64
C GLY A 17 0.26 -0.87 -7.53
N PHE A 18 -0.90 -0.20 -7.61
CA PHE A 18 -1.46 0.54 -6.49
C PHE A 18 -1.87 -0.45 -5.38
N PRO A 19 -1.78 -0.08 -4.08
CA PRO A 19 -2.09 -1.00 -2.98
C PRO A 19 -3.48 -1.62 -3.06
N ASP A 20 -3.59 -2.89 -2.68
CA ASP A 20 -4.82 -3.69 -2.80
C ASP A 20 -6.01 -3.10 -2.02
N LEU A 21 -5.74 -2.59 -0.81
CA LEU A 21 -6.78 -2.12 0.10
C LEU A 21 -6.61 -0.64 0.44
N THR A 22 -7.74 0.05 0.56
CA THR A 22 -7.84 1.38 1.15
C THR A 22 -8.73 1.29 2.38
N LEU A 23 -8.14 1.43 3.57
CA LEU A 23 -8.87 1.42 4.83
C LEU A 23 -9.07 2.85 5.32
N TRP A 24 -10.25 3.11 5.88
CA TRP A 24 -10.63 4.44 6.33
C TRP A 24 -11.36 4.34 7.67
N ASN A 25 -10.94 5.17 8.63
CA ASN A 25 -11.64 5.35 9.88
C ASN A 25 -12.50 6.62 9.79
N VAL A 26 -13.82 6.46 9.88
CA VAL A 26 -14.78 7.56 9.71
C VAL A 26 -14.72 8.58 10.84
N LEU A 27 -14.36 8.14 12.04
CA LEU A 27 -14.33 8.96 13.24
C LEU A 27 -13.03 9.78 13.29
N THR A 28 -11.88 9.13 13.08
CA THR A 28 -10.58 9.81 13.11
C THR A 28 -10.21 10.47 11.78
N LYS A 29 -10.99 10.22 10.71
CA LYS A 29 -10.72 10.65 9.33
C LYS A 29 -9.36 10.20 8.78
N GLN A 30 -8.78 9.15 9.37
CA GLN A 30 -7.52 8.59 8.93
C GLN A 30 -7.73 7.57 7.80
N ILE A 31 -6.79 7.54 6.87
CA ILE A 31 -6.74 6.59 5.76
C ILE A 31 -5.39 5.87 5.82
N VAL A 32 -5.40 4.57 5.53
CA VAL A 32 -4.18 3.78 5.28
C VAL A 32 -4.36 2.94 4.02
N PHE A 33 -3.35 2.92 3.15
CA PHE A 33 -3.30 2.02 2.00
C PHE A 33 -2.51 0.77 2.36
N VAL A 34 -3.04 -0.40 2.08
CA VAL A 34 -2.44 -1.67 2.48
C VAL A 34 -2.21 -2.55 1.26
N GLU A 35 -0.98 -2.98 1.09
CA GLU A 35 -0.59 -4.00 0.10
C GLU A 35 -0.54 -5.36 0.81
N VAL A 36 -1.33 -6.32 0.34
CA VAL A 36 -1.47 -7.62 0.98
C VAL A 36 -0.60 -8.64 0.25
N LYS A 37 0.15 -9.42 1.02
CA LYS A 37 1.04 -10.46 0.50
C LYS A 37 0.89 -11.75 1.29
N THR A 38 1.10 -12.87 0.63
CA THR A 38 1.37 -14.11 1.36
C THR A 38 2.84 -14.15 1.78
N ASP A 39 3.20 -15.01 2.72
CA ASP A 39 4.61 -15.16 3.14
C ASP A 39 5.57 -15.53 2.00
N SER A 40 5.05 -16.18 0.95
CA SER A 40 5.81 -16.54 -0.25
C SER A 40 5.74 -15.50 -1.37
N ASP A 41 4.79 -14.55 -1.32
CA ASP A 41 4.62 -13.54 -2.37
C ASP A 41 5.50 -12.32 -2.11
N LYS A 42 6.29 -11.94 -3.12
CA LYS A 42 7.19 -10.79 -3.05
C LYS A 42 6.57 -9.61 -3.79
N PRO A 43 6.55 -8.41 -3.20
CA PRO A 43 6.01 -7.25 -3.89
C PRO A 43 6.81 -6.90 -5.13
N SER A 44 6.09 -6.65 -6.22
CA SER A 44 6.65 -6.21 -7.50
C SER A 44 7.32 -4.85 -7.38
N VAL A 45 8.17 -4.50 -8.35
CA VAL A 45 8.84 -3.18 -8.38
C VAL A 45 7.82 -2.04 -8.39
N LYS A 46 6.72 -2.17 -9.14
CA LYS A 46 5.68 -1.14 -9.22
C LYS A 46 4.96 -0.94 -7.89
N GLN A 47 4.67 -2.03 -7.17
CA GLN A 47 4.07 -1.97 -5.83
C GLN A 47 5.01 -1.27 -4.84
N LYS A 48 6.28 -1.66 -4.80
CA LYS A 48 7.28 -0.96 -3.97
C LYS A 48 7.36 0.53 -4.31
N GLN A 49 7.37 0.89 -5.60
CA GLN A 49 7.39 2.30 -6.02
C GLN A 49 6.15 3.08 -5.56
N TRP A 50 4.97 2.46 -5.54
CA TRP A 50 3.76 3.08 -4.99
C TRP A 50 3.86 3.25 -3.48
N MET A 51 4.27 2.22 -2.75
CA MET A 51 4.45 2.25 -1.31
C MET A 51 5.45 3.35 -0.88
N HIS A 52 6.61 3.41 -1.54
CA HIS A 52 7.59 4.47 -1.32
C HIS A 52 7.02 5.85 -1.63
N TYR A 53 6.37 6.03 -2.78
CA TYR A 53 5.81 7.34 -3.14
C TYR A 53 4.76 7.84 -2.15
N LEU A 54 3.88 6.96 -1.69
CA LEU A 54 2.87 7.32 -0.69
C LEU A 54 3.52 7.67 0.66
N LYS A 55 4.50 6.87 1.12
CA LYS A 55 5.27 7.12 2.35
C LYS A 55 6.03 8.45 2.29
N ASP A 56 6.68 8.76 1.16
CA ASP A 56 7.41 10.02 0.94
C ASP A 56 6.48 11.24 1.00
N ASN A 57 5.23 11.08 0.56
CA ASN A 57 4.19 12.12 0.63
C ASN A 57 3.42 12.11 1.96
N LYS A 58 3.95 11.44 3.01
CA LYS A 58 3.37 11.38 4.35
C LYS A 58 1.96 10.77 4.39
N ILE A 59 1.67 9.86 3.46
CA ILE A 59 0.44 9.07 3.45
C ILE A 59 0.74 7.72 4.11
N ASN A 60 -0.13 7.29 5.02
CA ASN A 60 0.04 6.03 5.74
C ASN A 60 -0.09 4.85 4.79
N VAL A 61 0.90 3.96 4.83
CA VAL A 61 0.93 2.73 4.04
C VAL A 61 1.49 1.57 4.84
N GLU A 62 0.98 0.36 4.60
CA GLU A 62 1.42 -0.85 5.30
C GLU A 62 1.51 -2.06 4.37
N PHE A 63 2.44 -2.97 4.65
CA PHE A 63 2.42 -4.32 4.07
C PHE A 63 1.75 -5.28 5.06
N CYS A 64 0.73 -6.01 4.58
CA CYS A 64 0.06 -7.04 5.37
C CYS A 64 0.46 -8.42 4.86
N TYR A 65 1.23 -9.17 5.66
CA TYR A 65 1.66 -10.52 5.32
C TYR A 65 0.74 -11.58 5.94
N ILE A 66 0.20 -12.47 5.12
CA ILE A 66 -0.68 -13.56 5.50
C ILE A 66 0.08 -14.89 5.33
N GLY A 67 0.33 -15.56 6.44
CA GLY A 67 0.97 -16.88 6.49
C GLY A 67 -0.02 -18.03 6.68
N VAL A 68 0.39 -19.24 6.29
CA VAL A 68 -0.44 -20.47 6.36
C VAL A 68 -0.82 -20.84 7.81
N HIS A 69 -0.06 -20.35 8.80
CA HIS A 69 -0.33 -20.53 10.23
C HIS A 69 -0.72 -19.24 10.96
N THR A 70 -1.22 -18.19 10.26
CA THR A 70 -1.61 -16.97 10.95
C THR A 70 -2.85 -17.19 11.82
N LYS A 71 -2.62 -17.50 13.10
CA LYS A 71 -3.52 -17.07 14.16
C LYS A 71 -3.43 -15.54 14.18
N ARG A 72 -4.51 -14.87 13.74
CA ARG A 72 -4.80 -13.42 13.86
C ARG A 72 -3.60 -12.53 14.24
N THR A 73 -3.07 -11.85 13.22
CA THR A 73 -2.43 -10.52 13.27
C THR A 73 -1.07 -10.38 13.96
N GLN A 74 -0.02 -10.17 13.15
CA GLN A 74 1.07 -9.25 13.51
C GLN A 74 1.37 -8.37 12.28
N SER A 75 1.02 -7.09 12.36
CA SER A 75 1.52 -6.08 11.43
C SER A 75 3.03 -5.93 11.68
N ARG A 76 3.86 -6.30 10.69
CA ARG A 76 5.29 -6.04 10.74
C ARG A 76 5.51 -4.62 10.23
N ASN A 77 5.79 -3.69 11.14
CA ASN A 77 6.13 -2.30 10.80
C ASN A 77 7.32 -2.29 9.83
N CYS A 78 7.11 -1.70 8.65
CA CYS A 78 8.12 -1.51 7.59
C CYS A 78 8.71 -0.08 7.58
#